data_AF-A0A8T4ELD6-F1
#
_entry.id   AF-A0A8T4ELD6-F1
#
_cell.length_a   1.000
_cell.length_b   1.000
_cell.length_c   1.000
_cell.angle_alpha   90.00
_cell.angle_beta   90.00
_cell.angle_gamma   90.00
#
_symmetry.space_group_name_H-M   'P 1'
#
loop_
_entity.id
_entity.type
_entity.pdbx_description
1 polymer ?
#
loop_
_entity_poly.entity_id
_entity_poly.type
_entity_poly.pdbx_seq_one_letter_code
_entity_poly.pdbx_strand_id
1 'polypeptide(L)'
;MKLRPIGKKADLSLSINAIVILILAITVLSLGLTFIRSMFKSAGSKIEGAISLAELDSQPTIEKPITIPETVEIPSTGSTTIKIGIFNLDPSAEFSSAKPILSECILAGSATDDTTATDETETTGSAGPFTLTTTTQTIAKRSSAAYKAILQTSASGGTYVCTVKASGSGIDASLQSSISGQFFINVK
;
A
#
# COMPACT_ATOMS: atom_id res chain seq x y z
N MET A 1 -37.16 68.19 -21.16
CA MET A 1 -36.86 67.04 -20.29
C MET A 1 -35.33 66.98 -20.13
N LYS A 2 -34.79 67.26 -18.94
CA LYS A 2 -33.35 67.50 -18.72
C LYS A 2 -32.71 66.23 -18.13
N LEU A 3 -31.90 65.53 -18.92
CA LEU A 3 -31.18 64.31 -18.50
C LEU A 3 -30.07 64.69 -17.52
N ARG A 4 -30.12 64.16 -16.29
CA ARG A 4 -29.05 64.31 -15.29
C ARG A 4 -27.93 63.29 -15.58
N PRO A 5 -26.65 63.68 -15.57
CA PRO A 5 -25.54 62.75 -15.76
C PRO A 5 -25.37 61.86 -14.53
N ILE A 6 -25.42 60.54 -14.72
CA ILE A 6 -25.13 59.56 -13.67
C ILE A 6 -23.65 59.67 -13.30
N GLY A 7 -23.35 59.77 -11.99
CA GLY A 7 -22.01 60.08 -11.52
C GLY A 7 -21.01 58.97 -11.82
N LYS A 8 -20.04 59.23 -12.70
CA LYS A 8 -18.93 58.32 -13.09
C LYS A 8 -18.08 57.77 -11.92
N LYS A 9 -18.28 58.26 -10.70
CA LYS A 9 -17.59 57.81 -9.48
C LYS A 9 -18.22 56.56 -8.86
N ALA A 10 -19.50 56.26 -9.13
CA ALA A 10 -20.17 55.08 -8.59
C ALA A 10 -19.70 53.77 -9.27
N ASP A 11 -19.34 53.84 -10.55
CA ASP A 11 -18.91 52.69 -11.36
C ASP A 11 -17.49 52.22 -11.02
N LEU A 12 -16.58 53.15 -10.71
CA LEU A 12 -15.21 52.82 -10.32
C LEU A 12 -15.14 51.97 -9.05
N SER A 13 -15.92 52.31 -8.01
CA SER A 13 -15.90 51.57 -6.74
C SER A 13 -16.45 50.15 -6.89
N LEU A 14 -17.40 49.93 -7.81
CA LEU A 14 -17.95 48.60 -8.09
C LEU A 14 -16.91 47.70 -8.74
N SER A 15 -16.16 48.23 -9.73
CA SER A 15 -15.09 47.49 -10.42
C SER A 15 -13.93 47.09 -9.50
N ILE A 16 -13.57 47.97 -8.55
CA ILE A 16 -12.48 47.71 -7.60
C ILE A 16 -12.88 46.63 -6.60
N ASN A 17 -14.09 46.68 -6.07
CA ASN A 17 -14.53 45.67 -5.11
C ASN A 17 -14.65 44.28 -5.77
N ALA A 18 -15.08 44.25 -7.04
CA ALA A 18 -15.16 43.01 -7.82
C ALA A 18 -13.78 42.36 -8.05
N ILE A 19 -12.75 43.14 -8.42
CA ILE A 19 -11.41 42.59 -8.65
C ILE A 19 -10.76 42.11 -7.35
N VAL A 20 -11.02 42.78 -6.22
CA VAL A 20 -10.53 42.36 -4.90
C VAL A 20 -11.12 41.01 -4.50
N ILE A 21 -12.44 40.82 -4.68
CA ILE A 21 -13.10 39.54 -4.40
C ILE A 21 -12.55 38.43 -5.30
N LEU A 22 -12.31 38.72 -6.58
CA LEU A 22 -11.74 37.76 -7.53
C LEU A 22 -10.33 37.30 -7.10
N ILE A 23 -9.47 38.21 -6.67
CA ILE A 23 -8.11 37.88 -6.21
C ILE A 23 -8.17 37.09 -4.89
N LEU A 24 -9.06 37.46 -3.96
CA LEU A 24 -9.25 36.71 -2.72
C LEU A 24 -9.76 35.28 -2.97
N ALA A 25 -10.67 35.10 -3.94
CA ALA A 25 -11.16 33.77 -4.30
C ALA A 25 -10.04 32.88 -4.88
N ILE A 26 -9.22 33.42 -5.79
CA ILE A 26 -8.12 32.66 -6.42
C ILE A 26 -7.04 32.29 -5.40
N THR A 27 -6.72 33.18 -4.46
CA THR A 27 -5.71 32.90 -3.42
C THR A 27 -6.19 31.86 -2.41
N VAL A 28 -7.46 31.93 -1.98
CA VAL A 28 -8.07 30.92 -1.09
C VAL A 28 -8.15 29.55 -1.79
N LEU A 29 -8.51 29.51 -3.08
CA LEU A 29 -8.53 28.26 -3.84
C LEU A 29 -7.13 27.64 -3.98
N SER A 30 -6.11 28.47 -4.23
CA SER A 30 -4.71 28.03 -4.40
C SER A 30 -4.13 27.46 -3.09
N LEU A 31 -4.38 28.13 -1.97
CA LEU A 31 -3.98 27.64 -0.64
C LEU A 31 -4.77 26.40 -0.23
N GLY A 32 -6.08 26.37 -0.54
CA GLY A 32 -6.96 25.23 -0.30
C GLY A 32 -6.49 23.95 -0.99
N LEU A 33 -6.15 24.02 -2.28
CA LEU A 33 -5.62 22.86 -3.01
C LEU A 33 -4.28 22.37 -2.44
N THR A 34 -3.42 23.28 -2.00
CA THR A 34 -2.11 22.92 -1.42
C THR A 34 -2.29 22.24 -0.06
N PHE A 35 -3.20 22.74 0.78
CA PHE A 35 -3.56 22.12 2.05
C PHE A 35 -4.17 20.73 1.87
N ILE A 36 -5.14 20.59 0.95
CA ILE A 36 -5.76 19.30 0.63
C ILE A 36 -4.71 18.28 0.16
N ARG A 37 -3.80 18.68 -0.73
CA ARG A 37 -2.69 17.80 -1.18
C ARG A 37 -1.73 17.44 -0.05
N SER A 38 -1.41 18.37 0.84
CA SER A 38 -0.54 18.12 2.00
C SER A 38 -1.18 17.15 3.00
N MET A 39 -2.49 17.30 3.22
CA MET A 39 -3.28 16.42 4.08
C MET A 39 -3.41 15.02 3.47
N PHE A 40 -3.67 14.90 2.17
CA PHE A 40 -3.64 13.61 1.46
C PHE A 40 -2.24 12.97 1.41
N LYS A 41 -1.16 13.74 1.30
CA LYS A 41 0.21 13.21 1.37
C LYS A 41 0.55 12.71 2.77
N SER A 42 0.07 13.39 3.81
CA SER A 42 0.21 12.99 5.21
C SER A 42 -0.74 11.87 5.63
N ALA A 43 -1.87 11.71 4.93
CA ALA A 43 -2.78 10.57 5.06
C ALA A 43 -2.27 9.36 4.25
N GLY A 44 -1.62 9.58 3.12
CA GLY A 44 -0.95 8.54 2.32
C GLY A 44 0.24 7.89 3.04
N SER A 45 0.87 8.58 4.01
CA SER A 45 1.85 7.98 4.93
C SER A 45 1.21 7.26 6.11
N LYS A 46 -0.10 7.39 6.29
CA LYS A 46 -0.95 6.63 7.21
C LYS A 46 -1.91 5.78 6.40
N ILE A 47 -1.38 4.93 5.52
CA ILE A 47 -2.17 3.79 5.05
C ILE A 47 -2.61 3.07 6.32
N GLU A 48 -3.92 2.96 6.51
CA GLU A 48 -4.58 2.19 7.55
C GLU A 48 -4.07 0.74 7.46
N GLY A 49 -2.92 0.49 8.09
CA GLY A 49 -2.14 -0.73 7.92
C GLY A 49 -2.78 -1.95 8.58
N ALA A 50 -3.72 -1.71 9.48
CA ALA A 50 -4.56 -2.70 10.12
C ALA A 50 -5.95 -2.66 9.48
N ILE A 51 -6.19 -3.58 8.55
CA ILE A 51 -7.56 -3.91 8.14
C ILE A 51 -8.15 -4.91 9.13
N SER A 52 -9.47 -4.94 9.26
CA SER A 52 -10.12 -5.92 10.13
C SER A 52 -9.87 -7.35 9.62
N LEU A 53 -9.71 -8.33 10.51
CA LEU A 53 -9.64 -9.75 10.14
C LEU A 53 -10.89 -10.21 9.34
N ALA A 54 -12.02 -9.50 9.48
CA ALA A 54 -13.25 -9.77 8.74
C ALA A 54 -13.17 -9.39 7.25
N GLU A 55 -12.15 -8.63 6.84
CA GLU A 55 -11.96 -8.19 5.46
C GLU A 55 -11.09 -9.13 4.61
N LEU A 56 -10.54 -10.18 5.22
CA LEU A 56 -9.79 -11.22 4.54
C LEU A 56 -10.73 -12.30 4.01
N ASP A 57 -10.38 -12.88 2.87
CA ASP A 57 -11.12 -14.01 2.29
C ASP A 57 -11.11 -15.24 3.23
N SER A 58 -10.05 -15.41 4.02
CA SER A 58 -10.00 -16.39 5.11
C SER A 58 -9.19 -15.88 6.30
N GLN A 59 -9.66 -16.13 7.52
CA GLN A 59 -8.87 -15.80 8.71
C GLN A 59 -7.67 -16.74 8.83
N PRO A 60 -6.47 -16.22 9.15
CA PRO A 60 -5.30 -17.05 9.38
C PRO A 60 -5.46 -17.78 10.73
N THR A 61 -5.12 -19.07 10.74
CA THR A 61 -5.27 -19.97 11.90
C THR A 61 -3.95 -20.69 12.19
N ILE A 62 -3.91 -21.54 13.22
CA ILE A 62 -2.72 -22.36 13.52
C ILE A 62 -2.39 -23.30 12.37
N GLU A 63 -3.40 -23.85 11.69
CA GLU A 63 -3.24 -24.78 10.56
C GLU A 63 -2.89 -24.06 9.25
N LYS A 64 -3.40 -22.83 9.09
CA LYS A 64 -3.12 -21.95 7.95
C LYS A 64 -2.60 -20.61 8.47
N PRO A 65 -1.32 -20.52 8.84
CA PRO A 65 -0.77 -19.36 9.56
C PRO A 65 -0.61 -18.12 8.69
N ILE A 66 -0.67 -18.26 7.37
CA ILE A 66 -0.72 -17.13 6.45
C ILE A 66 -1.92 -17.25 5.51
N THR A 67 -2.68 -16.16 5.36
CA THR A 67 -3.72 -16.05 4.32
C THR A 67 -3.29 -15.01 3.31
N ILE A 68 -3.34 -15.38 2.04
CA ILE A 68 -3.11 -14.50 0.90
C ILE A 68 -4.11 -14.88 -0.21
N PRO A 69 -4.45 -13.94 -1.11
CA PRO A 69 -5.21 -14.27 -2.31
C PRO A 69 -4.43 -15.28 -3.16
N GLU A 70 -5.13 -16.27 -3.74
CA GLU A 70 -4.50 -17.32 -4.55
C GLU A 70 -3.94 -16.78 -5.87
N THR A 71 -4.64 -15.84 -6.50
CA THR A 71 -4.23 -15.20 -7.76
C THR A 71 -4.38 -13.69 -7.64
N VAL A 72 -3.37 -12.97 -8.10
CA VAL A 72 -3.31 -11.50 -8.11
C VAL A 72 -3.06 -11.03 -9.53
N GLU A 73 -3.94 -10.17 -10.02
CA GLU A 73 -3.82 -9.55 -11.34
C GLU A 73 -3.19 -8.17 -11.18
N ILE A 74 -2.11 -7.90 -11.92
CA ILE A 74 -1.40 -6.63 -11.89
C ILE A 74 -1.07 -6.16 -13.32
N PRO A 75 -1.21 -4.87 -13.65
CA PRO A 75 -0.82 -4.36 -14.95
C PRO A 75 0.71 -4.34 -15.12
N SER A 76 1.20 -4.47 -16.36
CA SER A 76 2.60 -4.60 -16.77
C SER A 76 3.56 -3.48 -16.33
N THR A 77 3.06 -2.40 -15.74
CA THR A 77 3.85 -1.36 -15.05
C THR A 77 2.95 -0.62 -14.06
N GLY A 78 2.58 -1.26 -12.96
CA GLY A 78 1.71 -0.63 -11.98
C GLY A 78 1.78 -1.25 -10.60
N SER A 79 0.79 -0.91 -9.79
CA SER A 79 0.64 -1.41 -8.44
C SER A 79 -0.79 -1.89 -8.22
N THR A 80 -0.92 -2.91 -7.38
CA THR A 80 -2.20 -3.39 -6.90
C THR A 80 -2.15 -3.54 -5.38
N THR A 81 -3.32 -3.51 -4.74
CA THR A 81 -3.42 -3.70 -3.30
C THR A 81 -3.90 -5.10 -3.00
N ILE A 82 -3.22 -5.81 -2.12
CA ILE A 82 -3.60 -7.15 -1.65
C ILE A 82 -3.76 -7.17 -0.13
N LYS A 83 -4.55 -8.10 0.36
CA LYS A 83 -4.79 -8.31 1.78
C LYS A 83 -4.06 -9.57 2.23
N ILE A 84 -3.30 -9.48 3.32
CA ILE A 84 -2.49 -10.58 3.84
C ILE A 84 -2.79 -10.75 5.32
N GLY A 85 -3.03 -11.99 5.75
CA GLY A 85 -3.20 -12.34 7.16
C GLY A 85 -2.00 -13.12 7.68
N ILE A 86 -1.55 -12.81 8.89
CA ILE A 86 -0.50 -13.54 9.59
C ILE A 86 -1.03 -13.96 10.96
N PHE A 87 -0.83 -15.22 11.32
CA PHE A 87 -1.08 -15.77 12.64
C PHE A 87 0.24 -15.99 13.40
N ASN A 88 0.27 -15.59 14.66
CA ASN A 88 1.39 -15.82 15.54
C ASN A 88 1.34 -17.24 16.11
N LEU A 89 2.17 -18.13 15.53
CA LEU A 89 2.32 -19.52 15.95
C LEU A 89 3.01 -19.68 17.31
N ASP A 90 3.77 -18.69 17.76
CA ASP A 90 4.52 -18.76 19.01
C ASP A 90 3.54 -18.70 20.21
N PRO A 91 3.55 -19.71 21.10
CA PRO A 91 2.72 -19.72 22.29
C PRO A 91 3.19 -18.74 23.39
N SER A 92 4.45 -18.32 23.33
CA SER A 92 5.17 -17.70 24.44
C SER A 92 5.62 -16.27 24.13
N ALA A 93 5.85 -15.93 22.87
CA ALA A 93 6.32 -14.62 22.43
C ALA A 93 5.32 -13.89 21.53
N GLU A 94 5.38 -12.56 21.56
CA GLU A 94 4.70 -11.69 20.60
C GLU A 94 5.63 -11.40 19.43
N PHE A 95 5.07 -11.28 18.23
CA PHE A 95 5.83 -10.81 17.08
C PHE A 95 5.82 -9.29 17.07
N SER A 96 6.99 -8.68 17.24
CA SER A 96 7.16 -7.22 17.21
C SER A 96 7.64 -6.77 15.84
N SER A 97 7.07 -5.69 15.31
CA SER A 97 7.37 -5.20 13.96
C SER A 97 7.16 -6.25 12.86
N ALA A 98 6.18 -7.14 13.05
CA ALA A 98 5.83 -8.16 12.08
C ALA A 98 5.31 -7.53 10.78
N LYS A 99 5.74 -8.07 9.65
CA LYS A 99 5.28 -7.70 8.31
C LYS A 99 5.40 -8.89 7.36
N PRO A 100 4.52 -9.02 6.36
CA PRO A 100 4.74 -9.95 5.26
C PRO A 100 5.84 -9.42 4.34
N ILE A 101 6.70 -10.30 3.84
CA ILE A 101 7.73 -10.02 2.84
C ILE A 101 7.64 -11.04 1.70
N LEU A 102 8.02 -10.63 0.50
CA LEU A 102 8.27 -11.57 -0.59
C LEU A 102 9.63 -12.20 -0.39
N SER A 103 9.72 -13.52 -0.56
CA SER A 103 10.98 -14.26 -0.48
C SER A 103 11.48 -14.65 -1.87
N GLU A 104 10.60 -15.15 -2.73
CA GLU A 104 10.96 -15.69 -4.04
C GLU A 104 9.80 -15.48 -5.00
N CYS A 105 10.11 -15.22 -6.27
CA CYS A 105 9.14 -15.08 -7.36
C CYS A 105 9.70 -15.67 -8.64
N ILE A 106 9.07 -16.71 -9.16
CA ILE A 106 9.56 -17.49 -10.32
C ILE A 106 8.54 -17.38 -11.45
N LEU A 107 9.01 -17.12 -12.69
CA LEU A 107 8.15 -17.10 -13.87
C LEU A 107 7.67 -18.53 -14.20
N ALA A 108 6.37 -18.71 -14.37
CA ALA A 108 5.76 -19.98 -14.74
C ALA A 108 6.27 -20.42 -16.13
N GLY A 109 6.86 -21.61 -16.19
CA GLY A 109 7.45 -22.16 -17.41
C GLY A 109 8.94 -21.86 -17.60
N SER A 110 9.56 -21.04 -16.73
CA SER A 110 11.03 -20.99 -16.66
C SER A 110 11.55 -22.25 -15.98
N ALA A 111 12.08 -23.18 -16.78
CA ALA A 111 12.93 -24.24 -16.28
C ALA A 111 14.32 -23.65 -15.98
N THR A 112 14.46 -23.03 -14.82
CA THR A 112 15.77 -22.58 -14.33
C THR A 112 15.99 -23.11 -12.92
N ASP A 113 16.82 -24.15 -12.85
CA ASP A 113 17.70 -24.51 -11.73
C ASP A 113 18.73 -23.39 -11.43
N ASP A 114 18.43 -22.13 -11.78
CA ASP A 114 19.34 -21.01 -11.63
C ASP A 114 19.04 -20.32 -10.31
N THR A 115 19.69 -20.85 -9.28
CA THR A 115 19.83 -20.24 -7.96
C THR A 115 20.72 -19.00 -8.07
N THR A 116 20.33 -18.02 -8.88
CA THR A 116 20.70 -16.63 -8.59
C THR A 116 19.59 -16.08 -7.71
N ALA A 117 19.48 -16.66 -6.51
CA ALA A 117 19.06 -15.89 -5.36
C ALA A 117 20.05 -14.72 -5.29
N THR A 118 19.66 -13.55 -5.82
CA THR A 118 20.19 -12.33 -5.26
C THR A 118 19.88 -12.43 -3.78
N ASP A 119 20.94 -12.58 -3.00
CA ASP A 119 20.95 -12.59 -1.55
C ASP A 119 20.46 -11.20 -1.10
N GLU A 120 19.16 -10.96 -1.28
CA GLU A 120 18.48 -9.74 -0.88
C GLU A 120 18.22 -9.89 0.59
N THR A 121 19.22 -9.47 1.37
CA THR A 121 19.13 -9.02 2.76
C THR A 121 17.66 -8.87 3.18
N GLU A 122 17.18 -9.79 4.03
CA GLU A 122 15.82 -10.08 4.58
C GLU A 122 14.96 -8.89 5.09
N THR A 123 15.12 -7.70 4.53
CA THR A 123 14.61 -6.44 5.07
C THR A 123 13.79 -5.64 4.07
N THR A 124 14.00 -5.85 2.77
CA THR A 124 13.22 -5.25 1.68
C THR A 124 12.33 -6.32 1.07
N GLY A 125 11.00 -6.14 1.10
CA GLY A 125 10.03 -7.12 0.60
C GLY A 125 10.00 -7.26 -0.92
N SER A 126 11.15 -7.37 -1.55
CA SER A 126 11.34 -7.48 -2.99
C SER A 126 11.78 -8.89 -3.35
N ALA A 127 11.26 -9.42 -4.46
CA ALA A 127 11.70 -10.68 -5.03
C ALA A 127 11.56 -10.60 -6.55
N GLY A 128 12.69 -10.58 -7.26
CA GLY A 128 12.71 -10.39 -8.71
C GLY A 128 12.10 -9.03 -9.12
N PRO A 129 11.18 -8.98 -10.09
CA PRO A 129 10.58 -7.71 -10.57
C PRO A 129 9.45 -7.20 -9.66
N PHE A 130 9.23 -7.80 -8.49
CA PHE A 130 8.12 -7.46 -7.59
C PHE A 130 8.60 -6.82 -6.30
N THR A 131 7.85 -5.82 -5.84
CA THR A 131 8.07 -5.18 -4.54
C THR A 131 6.77 -5.20 -3.74
N LEU A 132 6.82 -5.75 -2.53
CA LEU A 132 5.74 -5.75 -1.56
C LEU A 132 6.01 -4.73 -0.45
N THR A 133 5.15 -3.72 -0.37
CA THR A 133 5.24 -2.67 0.65
C THR A 133 4.10 -2.82 1.65
N THR A 134 4.46 -2.99 2.93
CA THR A 134 3.51 -3.10 4.05
C THR A 134 4.00 -2.31 5.26
N THR A 135 3.07 -1.91 6.12
CA THR A 135 3.38 -1.43 7.47
C THR A 135 3.68 -2.59 8.41
N THR A 136 4.50 -2.35 9.43
CA THR A 136 4.75 -3.32 10.50
C THR A 136 3.68 -3.24 11.58
N GLN A 137 3.34 -4.36 12.21
CA GLN A 137 2.43 -4.42 13.36
C GLN A 137 2.97 -5.33 14.46
N THR A 138 2.48 -5.16 15.68
CA THR A 138 2.74 -6.11 16.78
C THR A 138 1.61 -7.13 16.81
N ILE A 139 1.94 -8.42 16.78
CA ILE A 139 0.98 -9.52 16.85
C ILE A 139 1.15 -10.24 18.19
N ALA A 140 0.13 -10.13 19.05
CA ALA A 140 0.10 -10.84 20.32
C ALA A 140 0.25 -12.37 20.11
N LYS A 141 0.76 -13.06 21.13
CA LYS A 141 0.88 -14.52 21.14
C LYS A 141 -0.45 -15.20 20.77
N ARG A 142 -0.39 -16.25 19.94
CA ARG A 142 -1.57 -17.01 19.48
C ARG A 142 -2.70 -16.15 18.90
N SER A 143 -2.34 -15.00 18.34
CA SER A 143 -3.29 -14.07 17.72
C SER A 143 -2.93 -13.84 16.26
N SER A 144 -3.83 -13.18 15.55
CA SER A 144 -3.69 -12.90 14.13
C SER A 144 -3.81 -11.41 13.84
N ALA A 145 -3.08 -10.96 12.83
CA ALA A 145 -3.16 -9.61 12.31
C ALA A 145 -3.36 -9.65 10.79
N ALA A 146 -4.08 -8.67 10.29
CA ALA A 146 -4.30 -8.48 8.87
C ALA A 146 -3.60 -7.21 8.38
N TYR A 147 -3.09 -7.29 7.16
CA TYR A 147 -2.24 -6.30 6.52
C TYR A 147 -2.85 -5.93 5.18
N LYS A 148 -2.81 -4.63 4.88
CA LYS A 148 -3.02 -4.12 3.53
C LYS A 148 -1.66 -3.85 2.90
N ALA A 149 -1.37 -4.54 1.80
CA ALA A 149 -0.07 -4.51 1.15
C ALA A 149 -0.19 -3.91 -0.25
N ILE A 150 0.80 -3.11 -0.65
CA ILE A 150 0.94 -2.66 -2.03
C ILE A 150 1.94 -3.57 -2.72
N LEU A 151 1.47 -4.28 -3.73
CA LEU A 151 2.30 -5.07 -4.63
C LEU A 151 2.58 -4.25 -5.88
N GLN A 152 3.85 -4.02 -6.20
CA GLN A 152 4.29 -3.32 -7.40
C GLN A 152 5.06 -4.28 -8.30
N THR A 153 5.00 -4.06 -9.61
CA THR A 153 5.79 -4.83 -10.58
C THR A 153 6.49 -3.95 -11.59
N SER A 154 7.68 -4.38 -12.01
CA SER A 154 8.40 -3.91 -13.20
C SER A 154 8.44 -4.96 -14.32
N ALA A 155 7.73 -6.08 -14.17
CA ALA A 155 7.69 -7.15 -15.16
C ALA A 155 6.82 -6.74 -16.36
N SER A 156 7.25 -7.10 -17.58
CA SER A 156 6.55 -6.76 -18.82
C SER A 156 5.38 -7.69 -19.18
N GLY A 157 5.11 -8.73 -18.38
CA GLY A 157 4.04 -9.71 -18.62
C GLY A 157 4.40 -11.10 -18.11
N GLY A 158 3.38 -11.97 -17.99
CA GLY A 158 3.54 -13.38 -17.64
C GLY A 158 2.94 -13.76 -16.28
N THR A 159 2.94 -15.06 -15.99
CA THR A 159 2.45 -15.61 -14.72
C THR A 159 3.63 -15.97 -13.84
N TYR A 160 3.64 -15.52 -12.60
CA TYR A 160 4.70 -15.80 -11.63
C TYR A 160 4.14 -16.54 -10.42
N VAL A 161 4.92 -17.46 -9.86
CA VAL A 161 4.65 -18.11 -8.58
C VAL A 161 5.53 -17.43 -7.54
N CYS A 162 4.91 -16.79 -6.55
CA CYS A 162 5.62 -16.06 -5.51
C CYS A 162 5.36 -16.64 -4.13
N THR A 163 6.40 -16.62 -3.29
CA THR A 163 6.33 -17.04 -1.89
C THR A 163 6.34 -15.81 -0.98
N VAL A 164 5.32 -15.68 -0.14
CA VAL A 164 5.27 -14.71 0.97
C VAL A 164 5.69 -15.40 2.26
N LYS A 165 6.50 -14.73 3.07
CA LYS A 165 6.87 -15.14 4.43
C LYS A 165 6.56 -14.02 5.41
N ALA A 166 6.33 -14.36 6.68
CA ALA A 166 6.33 -13.36 7.74
C ALA A 166 7.77 -13.00 8.14
N SER A 167 8.04 -11.74 8.48
CA SER A 167 9.32 -11.25 8.99
C SER A 167 9.07 -10.25 10.11
N GLY A 168 9.95 -10.21 11.11
CA GLY A 168 9.81 -9.36 12.29
C GLY A 168 10.63 -9.88 13.46
N SER A 169 10.65 -9.11 14.54
CA SER A 169 11.28 -9.55 15.79
C SER A 169 10.41 -10.60 16.47
N GLY A 170 11.04 -11.68 16.94
CA GLY A 170 10.35 -12.87 17.46
C GLY A 170 9.96 -13.90 16.39
N ILE A 171 10.31 -13.66 15.11
CA ILE A 171 10.10 -14.60 14.01
C ILE A 171 11.49 -15.06 13.52
N ASP A 172 11.92 -16.23 13.95
CA ASP A 172 13.17 -16.86 13.50
C ASP A 172 12.98 -17.58 12.15
N ALA A 173 14.06 -18.03 11.51
CA ALA A 173 14.00 -18.68 10.21
C ALA A 173 13.07 -19.93 10.19
N SER A 174 12.96 -20.65 11.31
CA SER A 174 12.07 -21.81 11.45
C SER A 174 10.59 -21.40 11.45
N LEU A 175 10.24 -20.33 12.16
CA LEU A 175 8.89 -19.76 12.12
C LEU A 175 8.60 -19.06 10.79
N GLN A 176 9.57 -18.39 10.18
CA GLN A 176 9.37 -17.75 8.87
C GLN A 176 9.00 -18.77 7.79
N SER A 177 9.66 -19.93 7.77
CA SER A 177 9.31 -21.02 6.85
C SER A 177 7.96 -21.65 7.17
N SER A 178 7.59 -21.73 8.45
CA SER A 178 6.28 -22.23 8.88
C SER A 178 5.13 -21.26 8.58
N ILE A 179 5.42 -19.96 8.58
CA ILE A 179 4.48 -18.88 8.27
C ILE A 179 4.77 -18.38 6.85
N SER A 180 4.64 -19.30 5.90
CA SER A 180 4.87 -19.04 4.48
C SER A 180 3.72 -19.55 3.62
N GLY A 181 3.55 -18.93 2.46
CA GLY A 181 2.46 -19.25 1.54
C GLY A 181 2.79 -18.82 0.12
N GLN A 182 2.22 -19.52 -0.85
CA GLN A 182 2.42 -19.26 -2.27
C GLN A 182 1.17 -18.70 -2.93
N PHE A 183 1.37 -17.85 -3.92
CA PHE A 183 0.29 -17.28 -4.74
C PHE A 183 0.80 -16.98 -6.14
N PHE A 184 -0.16 -16.87 -7.07
CA PHE A 184 0.12 -16.52 -8.46
C PHE A 184 0.00 -15.01 -8.66
N ILE A 185 0.95 -14.43 -9.40
CA ILE A 185 0.86 -13.07 -9.92
C ILE A 185 0.75 -13.15 -11.44
N ASN A 186 -0.36 -12.68 -11.99
CA ASN A 186 -0.57 -12.54 -13.42
C ASN A 186 -0.32 -11.09 -13.83
N VAL A 187 0.71 -10.88 -14.63
CA VAL A 187 1.08 -9.59 -15.17
C VAL A 187 0.45 -9.43 -16.56
N LYS A 188 -0.45 -8.47 -16.70
CA LYS A 188 -1.24 -8.20 -17.92
C LYS A 188 -0.89 -6.87 -18.58
#